data_AF-A0A9W7E9F4-F1
#
_entry.id   AF-A0A9W7E9F4-F1
#
_cell.length_a   1.000
_cell.length_b   1.000
_cell.length_c   1.000
_cell.angle_alpha   90.00
_cell.angle_beta   90.00
_cell.angle_gamma   90.00
#
_symmetry.space_group_name_H-M   'P 1'
#
loop_
_entity.id
_entity.type
_entity.pdbx_description
1 polymer ?
#
loop_
_entity_poly.entity_id
_entity_poly.type
_entity_poly.pdbx_seq_one_letter_code
_entity_poly.pdbx_strand_id
1 'polypeptide(L)'
;MTRLLRLSVSLQQRSRPPPNPLTLQPRSHLPPNPLLTCSRPFSSSSSSSSSSSPSSSPSPPSKPKIYAELSKARLSSLVVLTTSCGFLSAGLPLTLSLPTMLGASFGTALCASSASTWNQVLEVDRDKKMKRTRLRPLPSGDVSVQEASALAITTGTLGGLTLYAFTDPLTTALGLGNIALYAPIYTLTKPRSEINTWVGAIVGAVPPVMGWTAAGGSLLDPECVFLASSLFLWQFPHFFALSWMHRVDYARGGFQMVPCNDPTGDRTASLITRYSVYLAALPIASTMAGITSSMFAVEGLALNGYLLYRAKKFDDDRSNGNARSVFLTSLWYLPCLLGLFIFHSKNWNSDTSQKEISEKVVALREKGKALCVHEVLDKKDLCPVPHSSPSASKVE
;
A
#
# COMPACT_ATOMS: atom_id res chain seq x y z
N MET A 1 -28.43 -5.29 -27.24
CA MET A 1 -27.92 -6.57 -26.69
C MET A 1 -27.45 -7.56 -27.77
N THR A 2 -26.99 -7.12 -28.94
CA THR A 2 -26.65 -8.05 -30.04
C THR A 2 -25.47 -7.54 -30.89
N ARG A 3 -24.39 -7.10 -30.23
CA ARG A 3 -23.08 -6.84 -30.87
C ARG A 3 -21.86 -7.23 -30.02
N LEU A 4 -22.07 -7.84 -28.84
CA LEU A 4 -21.00 -8.31 -27.93
C LEU A 4 -20.69 -9.81 -28.03
N LEU A 5 -21.32 -10.55 -28.95
CA LEU A 5 -21.15 -12.01 -29.10
C LEU A 5 -20.32 -12.44 -30.33
N ARG A 6 -19.70 -11.51 -31.07
CA ARG A 6 -18.89 -11.83 -32.28
C ARG A 6 -17.37 -11.76 -32.10
N LEU A 7 -16.87 -11.56 -30.89
CA LEU A 7 -15.41 -11.52 -30.61
C LEU A 7 -14.88 -12.75 -29.86
N SER A 8 -15.74 -13.72 -29.55
CA SER A 8 -15.38 -14.95 -28.81
C SER A 8 -15.02 -16.15 -29.70
N VAL A 9 -14.82 -15.97 -31.01
CA VAL A 9 -14.60 -17.10 -31.96
C VAL A 9 -13.28 -17.04 -32.75
N SER A 10 -12.42 -16.03 -32.56
CA SER A 10 -11.18 -15.88 -33.37
C SER A 10 -9.84 -16.01 -32.64
N LEU A 11 -9.78 -16.59 -31.44
CA LEU A 11 -8.49 -16.89 -30.76
C LEU A 11 -8.35 -18.34 -30.30
N GLN A 12 -9.00 -19.28 -30.99
CA GLN A 12 -8.87 -20.72 -30.73
C GLN A 12 -8.21 -21.49 -31.89
N GLN A 13 -7.24 -20.86 -32.57
CA GLN A 13 -6.37 -21.52 -33.54
C GLN A 13 -4.94 -20.96 -33.42
N ARG A 14 -4.18 -21.48 -32.45
CA ARG A 14 -2.72 -21.63 -32.50
C ARG A 14 -2.28 -22.71 -31.50
N SER A 15 -2.87 -23.89 -31.62
CA SER A 15 -2.34 -25.12 -31.06
C SER A 15 -1.05 -25.48 -31.80
N ARG A 16 0.10 -25.36 -31.14
CA ARG A 16 1.36 -25.93 -31.63
C ARG A 16 1.30 -27.45 -31.46
N PRO A 17 1.70 -28.26 -32.46
CA PRO A 17 1.75 -29.71 -32.29
C PRO A 17 2.87 -30.11 -31.30
N PRO A 18 2.72 -31.24 -30.59
CA PRO A 18 3.78 -31.76 -29.72
C PRO A 18 4.96 -32.28 -30.55
N PRO A 19 6.21 -32.18 -30.07
CA PRO A 19 7.33 -32.86 -30.71
C PRO A 19 7.21 -34.38 -30.51
N ASN A 20 7.42 -35.13 -31.59
CA ASN A 20 7.46 -36.59 -31.58
C ASN A 20 8.55 -37.15 -30.65
N PRO A 21 8.34 -38.33 -30.06
CA PRO A 21 9.29 -38.96 -29.15
C PRO A 21 10.50 -39.49 -29.92
N LEU A 22 11.68 -38.91 -29.68
CA LEU A 22 12.93 -39.46 -30.17
C LEU A 22 13.30 -40.69 -29.34
N THR A 23 13.41 -41.79 -30.08
CA THR A 23 13.82 -43.13 -29.69
C THR A 23 15.23 -43.10 -29.08
N LEU A 24 15.39 -43.80 -27.96
CA LEU A 24 16.68 -44.09 -27.32
C LEU A 24 17.59 -44.86 -28.29
N GLN A 25 18.82 -44.36 -28.49
CA GLN A 25 19.94 -45.17 -28.96
C GLN A 25 21.12 -45.03 -27.98
N PRO A 26 21.80 -46.13 -27.63
CA PRO A 26 22.93 -46.12 -26.71
C PRO A 26 24.20 -45.67 -27.43
N ARG A 27 24.80 -44.54 -27.02
CA ARG A 27 26.14 -44.17 -27.47
C ARG A 27 27.20 -44.73 -26.53
N SER A 28 27.82 -45.80 -27.01
CA SER A 28 29.13 -46.31 -26.60
C SER A 28 30.26 -45.34 -26.97
N HIS A 29 31.34 -45.38 -26.18
CA HIS A 29 32.69 -44.85 -26.41
C HIS A 29 32.93 -43.34 -26.16
N LEU A 30 33.40 -43.03 -24.95
CA LEU A 30 34.26 -41.87 -24.67
C LEU A 30 35.69 -42.37 -24.41
N PRO A 31 36.73 -41.81 -25.05
CA PRO A 31 38.12 -42.12 -24.74
C PRO A 31 38.58 -41.41 -23.45
N PRO A 32 39.60 -41.94 -22.74
CA PRO A 32 40.06 -41.38 -21.47
C PRO A 32 40.88 -40.10 -21.67
N ASN A 33 40.56 -39.06 -20.89
CA ASN A 33 41.39 -37.86 -20.80
C ASN A 33 42.71 -38.18 -20.08
N PRO A 34 43.86 -37.72 -20.58
CA PRO A 34 45.15 -37.98 -19.96
C PRO A 34 45.33 -37.18 -18.67
N LEU A 35 45.83 -37.88 -17.65
CA LEU A 35 46.32 -37.37 -16.39
C LEU A 35 47.44 -36.35 -16.63
N LEU A 36 47.17 -35.07 -16.35
CA LEU A 36 48.23 -34.07 -16.19
C LEU A 36 48.65 -34.03 -14.72
N THR A 37 49.67 -34.84 -14.43
CA THR A 37 50.54 -34.72 -13.25
C THR A 37 51.31 -33.41 -13.32
N CYS A 38 50.97 -32.44 -12.46
CA CYS A 38 51.84 -31.30 -12.18
C CYS A 38 52.47 -31.49 -10.81
N SER A 39 53.61 -32.16 -10.81
CA SER A 39 54.54 -32.25 -9.68
C SER A 39 55.26 -30.90 -9.55
N ARG A 40 55.02 -30.17 -8.45
CA ARG A 40 55.93 -29.10 -8.00
C ARG A 40 56.56 -29.49 -6.66
N PRO A 41 57.85 -29.18 -6.47
CA PRO A 41 58.59 -29.66 -5.31
C PRO A 41 58.18 -28.92 -4.04
N PHE A 42 58.14 -29.69 -2.97
CA PHE A 42 58.00 -29.26 -1.58
C PHE A 42 59.19 -28.36 -1.23
N SER A 43 58.94 -27.07 -1.04
CA SER A 43 59.87 -26.15 -0.38
C SER A 43 59.33 -25.87 1.02
N SER A 44 60.03 -26.40 2.02
CA SER A 44 59.84 -26.16 3.44
C SER A 44 60.11 -24.69 3.79
N SER A 45 59.05 -23.95 4.11
CA SER A 45 59.16 -22.64 4.78
C SER A 45 58.47 -22.74 6.14
N SER A 46 59.33 -22.77 7.16
CA SER A 46 59.15 -22.31 8.54
C SER A 46 57.76 -21.81 8.95
N SER A 47 57.23 -22.50 9.95
CA SER A 47 56.13 -22.12 10.82
C SER A 47 56.26 -20.69 11.38
N SER A 48 55.39 -19.80 10.93
CA SER A 48 54.95 -18.63 11.70
C SER A 48 53.54 -18.92 12.22
N SER A 49 53.46 -19.26 13.50
CA SER A 49 52.21 -19.36 14.26
C SER A 49 51.54 -17.99 14.33
N SER A 50 50.71 -17.65 13.36
CA SER A 50 49.74 -16.57 13.49
C SER A 50 48.60 -17.08 14.35
N SER A 51 48.56 -16.64 15.61
CA SER A 51 47.41 -16.76 16.49
C SER A 51 46.21 -16.08 15.84
N SER A 52 45.37 -16.88 15.18
CA SER A 52 44.05 -16.43 14.74
C SER A 52 43.24 -16.12 15.99
N SER A 53 43.09 -14.82 16.28
CA SER A 53 42.18 -14.31 17.29
C SER A 53 40.79 -14.91 17.03
N PRO A 54 40.03 -15.31 18.06
CA PRO A 54 38.67 -15.79 17.85
C PRO A 54 37.89 -14.66 17.18
N SER A 55 37.34 -14.95 15.99
CA SER A 55 36.38 -14.08 15.33
C SER A 55 35.28 -13.76 16.34
N SER A 56 35.21 -12.50 16.75
CA SER A 56 34.16 -12.01 17.63
C SER A 56 32.82 -12.43 17.05
N SER A 57 32.06 -13.22 17.82
CA SER A 57 30.67 -13.47 17.52
C SER A 57 29.97 -12.11 17.40
N PRO A 58 29.09 -11.91 16.40
CA PRO A 58 28.36 -10.67 16.28
C PRO A 58 27.60 -10.42 17.60
N SER A 59 27.78 -9.23 18.16
CA SER A 59 27.08 -8.81 19.37
C SER A 59 25.57 -8.91 19.16
N PRO A 60 24.80 -9.33 20.18
CA PRO A 60 23.35 -9.40 20.06
C PRO A 60 22.80 -8.02 19.67
N PRO A 61 21.79 -7.96 18.78
CA PRO A 61 21.22 -6.70 18.35
C PRO A 61 20.71 -5.89 19.54
N SER A 62 20.89 -4.57 19.50
CA SER A 62 20.47 -3.69 20.59
C SER A 62 18.93 -3.69 20.75
N LYS A 63 18.44 -3.66 21.99
CA LYS A 63 16.99 -3.68 22.30
C LYS A 63 16.16 -2.63 21.52
N PRO A 64 16.63 -1.38 21.29
CA PRO A 64 15.88 -0.41 20.48
C PRO A 64 15.72 -0.83 19.02
N LYS A 65 16.75 -1.45 18.42
CA LYS A 65 16.70 -1.96 17.04
C LYS A 65 15.69 -3.09 16.92
N ILE A 66 15.70 -4.00 17.89
CA ILE A 66 14.73 -5.09 18.00
C ILE A 66 13.30 -4.54 18.07
N TYR A 67 13.03 -3.55 18.92
CA TYR A 67 11.69 -2.95 19.04
C TYR A 67 11.26 -2.16 17.78
N ALA A 68 12.18 -1.48 17.10
CA ALA A 68 11.92 -0.85 15.81
C ALA A 68 11.56 -1.86 14.71
N GLU A 69 12.18 -3.05 14.75
CA GLU A 69 11.85 -4.16 13.85
C GLU A 69 10.50 -4.82 14.20
N LEU A 70 10.18 -5.00 15.48
CA LEU A 70 8.89 -5.54 15.93
C LEU A 70 7.72 -4.61 15.57
N SER A 71 7.89 -3.30 15.79
CA SER A 71 6.91 -2.27 15.45
C SER A 71 6.75 -2.01 13.95
N LYS A 72 7.63 -2.59 13.11
CA LYS A 72 7.73 -2.32 11.67
C LYS A 72 7.70 -0.82 11.38
N ALA A 73 8.54 -0.03 12.06
CA ALA A 73 8.49 1.44 12.06
C ALA A 73 8.32 2.08 10.66
N ARG A 74 8.98 1.53 9.64
CA ARG A 74 8.90 2.03 8.25
C ARG A 74 7.56 1.76 7.55
N LEU A 75 6.88 0.68 7.93
CA LEU A 75 5.52 0.41 7.45
C LEU A 75 4.52 1.27 8.23
N SER A 76 4.71 1.37 9.54
CA SER A 76 3.90 2.21 10.43
C SER A 76 3.98 3.70 10.06
N SER A 77 5.10 4.20 9.54
CA SER A 77 5.18 5.58 9.06
C SER A 77 4.27 5.86 7.86
N LEU A 78 4.06 4.88 6.97
CA LEU A 78 3.11 5.03 5.87
C LEU A 78 1.66 5.07 6.40
N VAL A 79 1.35 4.24 7.40
CA VAL A 79 0.04 4.25 8.08
C VAL A 79 -0.22 5.62 8.69
N VAL A 80 0.73 6.15 9.45
CA VAL A 80 0.63 7.49 10.06
C VAL A 80 0.47 8.56 8.99
N LEU A 81 1.24 8.50 7.89
CA LEU A 81 1.10 9.43 6.78
C LEU A 81 -0.33 9.42 6.21
N THR A 82 -0.91 8.25 5.98
CA THR A 82 -2.29 8.15 5.46
C THR A 82 -3.32 8.69 6.45
N THR A 83 -3.13 8.49 7.75
CA THR A 83 -3.94 9.12 8.79
C THR A 83 -3.80 10.64 8.78
N SER A 84 -2.58 11.17 8.70
CA SER A 84 -2.36 12.62 8.59
C SER A 84 -2.99 13.19 7.32
N CYS A 85 -2.91 12.49 6.18
CA CYS A 85 -3.59 12.90 4.96
C CYS A 85 -5.12 12.94 5.12
N GLY A 86 -5.70 11.95 5.80
CA GLY A 86 -7.13 11.95 6.12
C GLY A 86 -7.55 13.14 6.97
N PHE A 87 -6.76 13.44 8.01
CA PHE A 87 -6.97 14.58 8.89
C PHE A 87 -6.88 15.92 8.14
N LEU A 88 -5.82 16.11 7.34
CA LEU A 88 -5.60 17.33 6.57
C LEU A 88 -6.67 17.53 5.47
N SER A 89 -7.27 16.45 4.98
CA SER A 89 -8.31 16.54 3.95
C SER A 89 -9.61 17.17 4.47
N ALA A 90 -9.85 17.12 5.79
CA ALA A 90 -11.01 17.74 6.42
C ALA A 90 -10.94 19.28 6.45
N GLY A 91 -9.76 19.87 6.19
CA GLY A 91 -9.63 21.31 5.97
C GLY A 91 -9.73 22.19 7.22
N LEU A 92 -9.54 21.64 8.43
CA LEU A 92 -9.61 22.43 9.66
C LEU A 92 -8.41 23.36 9.86
N PRO A 93 -8.61 24.50 10.56
CA PRO A 93 -7.52 25.36 11.01
C PRO A 93 -6.46 24.59 11.81
N LEU A 94 -5.23 24.53 11.27
CA LEU A 94 -4.14 23.76 11.88
C LEU A 94 -3.79 24.24 13.30
N THR A 95 -3.94 25.52 13.60
CA THR A 95 -3.61 26.06 14.93
C THR A 95 -4.54 25.58 16.04
N LEU A 96 -5.80 25.29 15.73
CA LEU A 96 -6.77 24.77 16.70
C LEU A 96 -6.69 23.24 16.82
N SER A 97 -6.20 22.58 15.79
CA SER A 97 -6.28 21.13 15.60
C SER A 97 -4.94 20.40 15.71
N LEU A 98 -3.82 21.12 15.91
CA LEU A 98 -2.48 20.54 16.03
C LEU A 98 -2.36 19.47 17.14
N PRO A 99 -2.88 19.68 18.37
CA PRO A 99 -2.84 18.64 19.40
C PRO A 99 -3.60 17.37 18.98
N THR A 100 -4.77 17.53 18.37
CA THR A 100 -5.59 16.43 17.84
C THR A 100 -4.86 15.68 16.73
N MET A 101 -4.24 16.39 15.79
CA MET A 101 -3.48 15.77 14.69
C MET A 101 -2.26 14.99 15.21
N LEU A 102 -1.51 15.56 16.15
CA LEU A 102 -0.36 14.90 16.77
C LEU A 102 -0.80 13.70 17.61
N GLY A 103 -1.88 13.83 18.39
CA GLY A 103 -2.47 12.74 19.16
C GLY A 103 -3.00 11.61 18.28
N ALA A 104 -3.71 11.93 17.19
CA ALA A 104 -4.18 10.96 16.20
C ALA A 104 -3.02 10.23 15.53
N SER A 105 -1.97 10.96 15.12
CA SER A 105 -0.78 10.39 14.48
C SER A 105 0.01 9.49 15.44
N PHE A 106 0.24 9.94 16.66
CA PHE A 106 0.98 9.19 17.68
C PHE A 106 0.20 7.97 18.17
N GLY A 107 -1.09 8.14 18.47
CA GLY A 107 -1.98 7.04 18.85
C GLY A 107 -2.07 5.98 17.75
N THR A 108 -2.20 6.40 16.49
CA THR A 108 -2.17 5.48 15.34
C THR A 108 -0.84 4.76 15.22
N ALA A 109 0.30 5.44 15.42
CA ALA A 109 1.62 4.81 15.39
C ALA A 109 1.75 3.69 16.45
N LEU A 110 1.25 3.95 17.66
CA LEU A 110 1.23 2.99 18.76
C LEU A 110 0.30 1.79 18.46
N CYS A 111 -0.91 2.04 17.96
CA CYS A 111 -1.82 0.98 17.52
C CYS A 111 -1.21 0.14 16.38
N ALA A 112 -0.58 0.76 15.39
CA ALA A 112 0.10 0.08 14.28
C ALA A 112 1.30 -0.76 14.77
N SER A 113 2.05 -0.25 15.76
CA SER A 113 3.13 -0.99 16.43
C SER A 113 2.59 -2.23 17.16
N SER A 114 1.51 -2.08 17.92
CA SER A 114 0.84 -3.19 18.61
C SER A 114 0.38 -4.26 17.63
N ALA A 115 -0.36 -3.86 16.60
CA ALA A 115 -0.90 -4.76 15.59
C ALA A 115 0.21 -5.48 14.80
N SER A 116 1.31 -4.78 14.49
CA SER A 116 2.49 -5.37 13.85
C SER A 116 3.22 -6.37 14.73
N THR A 117 3.33 -6.09 16.03
CA THR A 117 3.97 -6.99 16.99
C THR A 117 3.13 -8.25 17.17
N TRP A 118 1.81 -8.12 17.35
CA TRP A 118 0.90 -9.26 17.40
C TRP A 118 0.91 -10.10 16.12
N ASN A 119 0.95 -9.45 14.94
CA ASN A 119 1.09 -10.16 13.67
C ASN A 119 2.36 -11.04 13.64
N GLN A 120 3.50 -10.55 14.16
CA GLN A 120 4.72 -11.36 14.24
C GLN A 120 4.62 -12.49 15.26
N VAL A 121 3.97 -12.26 16.41
CA VAL A 121 3.70 -13.29 17.43
C VAL A 121 2.84 -14.43 16.86
N LEU A 122 1.83 -14.12 16.04
CA LEU A 122 0.95 -15.13 15.43
C LEU A 122 1.62 -15.87 14.24
N GLU A 123 2.67 -15.30 13.66
CA GLU A 123 3.34 -15.84 12.46
C GLU A 123 4.68 -16.54 12.76
N VAL A 124 5.14 -16.63 14.01
CA VAL A 124 6.48 -17.13 14.37
C VAL A 124 6.87 -18.41 13.62
N ASP A 125 6.04 -19.46 13.65
CA ASP A 125 6.39 -20.73 13.01
C ASP A 125 6.36 -20.71 11.48
N ARG A 126 5.58 -19.80 10.89
CA ARG A 126 5.54 -19.59 9.44
C ARG A 126 6.74 -18.75 9.00
N ASP A 127 7.07 -17.73 9.77
CA ASP A 127 8.20 -16.84 9.51
C ASP A 127 9.53 -17.61 9.55
N LYS A 128 9.68 -18.64 10.39
CA LYS A 128 10.84 -19.55 10.40
C LYS A 128 11.08 -20.24 9.04
N LYS A 129 10.03 -20.48 8.26
CA LYS A 129 10.08 -21.23 6.98
C LYS A 129 10.39 -20.34 5.77
N MET A 130 10.27 -19.03 5.92
CA MET A 130 10.42 -18.05 4.84
C MET A 130 11.81 -17.40 4.88
N LYS A 131 12.50 -17.35 3.73
CA LYS A 131 13.87 -16.81 3.62
C LYS A 131 13.94 -15.36 4.08
N ARG A 132 12.91 -14.57 3.80
CA ARG A 132 12.87 -13.14 4.14
C ARG A 132 12.69 -12.86 5.62
N THR A 133 12.03 -13.75 6.35
CA THR A 133 11.53 -13.46 7.71
C THR A 133 12.12 -14.38 8.79
N ARG A 134 12.83 -15.44 8.41
CA ARG A 134 13.47 -16.37 9.35
C ARG A 134 14.51 -15.73 10.28
N LEU A 135 14.97 -14.52 9.96
CA LEU A 135 15.92 -13.73 10.75
C LEU A 135 15.25 -12.62 11.56
N ARG A 136 13.90 -12.57 11.62
CA ARG A 136 13.19 -11.62 12.48
C ARG A 136 13.41 -11.97 13.96
N PRO A 137 13.29 -10.99 14.87
CA PRO A 137 13.61 -11.18 16.30
C PRO A 137 12.91 -12.36 16.99
N LEU A 138 11.65 -12.65 16.63
CA LEU A 138 10.89 -13.75 17.23
C LEU A 138 11.31 -15.14 16.67
N PRO A 139 11.36 -15.34 15.33
CA PRO A 139 11.92 -16.57 14.73
C PRO A 139 13.37 -16.89 15.10
N SER A 140 14.23 -15.88 15.26
CA SER A 140 15.64 -16.03 15.64
C SER A 140 15.85 -16.29 17.13
N GLY A 141 14.86 -15.99 17.97
CA GLY A 141 14.96 -16.10 19.43
C GLY A 141 15.63 -14.90 20.10
N ASP A 142 15.79 -13.77 19.40
CA ASP A 142 16.32 -12.53 19.99
C ASP A 142 15.36 -11.89 21.00
N VAL A 143 14.06 -12.23 20.92
CA VAL A 143 13.01 -11.81 21.88
C VAL A 143 12.05 -12.96 22.15
N SER A 144 11.62 -13.09 23.40
CA SER A 144 10.60 -14.09 23.78
C SER A 144 9.18 -13.69 23.34
N VAL A 145 8.30 -14.69 23.15
CA VAL A 145 6.89 -14.44 22.83
C VAL A 145 6.20 -13.64 23.93
N GLN A 146 6.56 -13.87 25.20
CA GLN A 146 6.01 -13.17 26.36
C GLN A 146 6.38 -11.68 26.33
N GLU A 147 7.66 -11.36 26.08
CA GLU A 147 8.12 -9.97 25.99
C GLU A 147 7.47 -9.23 24.81
N ALA A 148 7.40 -9.87 23.64
CA ALA A 148 6.73 -9.28 22.47
C ALA A 148 5.23 -9.07 22.72
N SER A 149 4.56 -10.00 23.40
CA SER A 149 3.14 -9.87 23.75
C SER A 149 2.91 -8.74 24.75
N ALA A 150 3.78 -8.61 25.77
CA ALA A 150 3.73 -7.50 26.72
C ALA A 150 3.88 -6.15 25.99
N LEU A 151 4.88 -6.03 25.10
CA LEU A 151 5.07 -4.83 24.28
C LEU A 151 3.83 -4.52 23.42
N ALA A 152 3.22 -5.53 22.81
CA ALA A 152 2.02 -5.36 21.99
C ALA A 152 0.82 -4.88 22.82
N ILE A 153 0.63 -5.41 24.02
CA ILE A 153 -0.41 -4.95 24.96
C ILE A 153 -0.13 -3.50 25.39
N THR A 154 1.08 -3.20 25.85
CA THR A 154 1.45 -1.86 26.30
C THR A 154 1.25 -0.81 25.20
N THR A 155 1.76 -1.07 23.99
CA THR A 155 1.59 -0.15 22.86
C THR A 155 0.13 -0.03 22.40
N GLY A 156 -0.64 -1.12 22.46
CA GLY A 156 -2.07 -1.10 22.13
C GLY A 156 -2.88 -0.26 23.11
N THR A 157 -2.65 -0.46 24.41
CA THR A 157 -3.31 0.30 25.48
C THR A 157 -2.92 1.77 25.43
N LEU A 158 -1.63 2.09 25.32
CA LEU A 158 -1.17 3.48 25.21
C LEU A 158 -1.68 4.16 23.94
N GLY A 159 -1.73 3.44 22.81
CA GLY A 159 -2.30 3.94 21.57
C GLY A 159 -3.78 4.27 21.71
N GLY A 160 -4.56 3.35 22.27
CA GLY A 160 -5.99 3.55 22.55
C GLY A 160 -6.25 4.72 23.51
N LEU A 161 -5.49 4.82 24.60
CA LEU A 161 -5.59 5.94 25.55
C LEU A 161 -5.23 7.28 24.91
N THR A 162 -4.21 7.29 24.04
CA THR A 162 -3.84 8.51 23.30
C THR A 162 -4.96 8.93 22.36
N LEU A 163 -5.52 7.99 21.57
CA LEU A 163 -6.66 8.31 20.70
C LEU A 163 -7.86 8.80 21.52
N TYR A 164 -8.17 8.15 22.64
CA TYR A 164 -9.27 8.55 23.52
C TYR A 164 -9.08 9.97 24.10
N ALA A 165 -7.86 10.33 24.47
CA ALA A 165 -7.56 11.63 25.08
C ALA A 165 -7.52 12.79 24.08
N PHE A 166 -7.12 12.54 22.84
CA PHE A 166 -6.86 13.59 21.84
C PHE A 166 -7.83 13.63 20.67
N THR A 167 -8.66 12.60 20.49
CA THR A 167 -9.59 12.46 19.36
C THR A 167 -10.99 12.08 19.86
N ASP A 168 -11.89 11.68 18.96
CA ASP A 168 -13.25 11.27 19.29
C ASP A 168 -13.37 9.75 19.61
N PRO A 169 -14.49 9.31 20.23
CA PRO A 169 -14.72 7.90 20.54
C PRO A 169 -14.74 6.97 19.32
N LEU A 170 -15.22 7.46 18.17
CA LEU A 170 -15.28 6.67 16.94
C LEU A 170 -13.87 6.44 16.39
N THR A 171 -13.00 7.44 16.33
CA THR A 171 -11.58 7.27 15.96
C THR A 171 -10.88 6.27 16.87
N THR A 172 -11.13 6.36 18.18
CA THR A 172 -10.58 5.42 19.16
C THR A 172 -11.05 3.98 18.89
N ALA A 173 -12.35 3.80 18.64
CA ALA A 173 -12.93 2.51 18.31
C ALA A 173 -12.37 1.94 17.00
N LEU A 174 -12.16 2.79 15.99
CA LEU A 174 -11.52 2.40 14.73
C LEU A 174 -10.08 1.96 14.95
N GLY A 175 -9.29 2.67 15.76
CA GLY A 175 -7.89 2.33 16.05
C GLY A 175 -7.76 0.99 16.77
N LEU A 176 -8.52 0.79 17.85
CA LEU A 176 -8.54 -0.48 18.61
C LEU A 176 -9.14 -1.62 17.78
N GLY A 177 -10.22 -1.35 17.06
CA GLY A 177 -10.84 -2.28 16.13
C GLY A 177 -9.87 -2.71 15.03
N ASN A 178 -9.01 -1.82 14.54
CA ASN A 178 -8.03 -2.16 13.51
C ASN A 178 -6.90 -3.07 14.04
N ILE A 179 -6.54 -2.99 15.33
CA ILE A 179 -5.65 -3.97 15.96
C ILE A 179 -6.28 -5.36 15.89
N ALA A 180 -7.56 -5.49 16.28
CA ALA A 180 -8.30 -6.74 16.22
C ALA A 180 -8.53 -7.23 14.77
N LEU A 181 -8.77 -6.32 13.83
CA LEU A 181 -8.93 -6.68 12.43
C LEU A 181 -7.61 -7.18 11.81
N TYR A 182 -6.49 -6.52 12.12
CA TYR A 182 -5.20 -6.88 11.53
C TYR A 182 -4.56 -8.11 12.18
N ALA A 183 -4.47 -8.13 13.52
CA ALA A 183 -3.73 -9.16 14.21
C ALA A 183 -4.46 -10.51 14.13
N PRO A 184 -5.61 -10.76 14.78
CA PRO A 184 -6.26 -12.05 14.67
C PRO A 184 -6.96 -12.26 13.31
N ILE A 185 -7.82 -11.36 12.84
CA ILE A 185 -8.68 -11.67 11.67
C ILE A 185 -7.86 -11.82 10.39
N TYR A 186 -7.10 -10.79 9.99
CA TYR A 186 -6.30 -10.83 8.78
C TYR A 186 -5.18 -11.87 8.85
N THR A 187 -4.36 -11.87 9.91
CA THR A 187 -3.18 -12.77 9.98
C THR A 187 -3.58 -14.24 9.96
N LEU A 188 -4.66 -14.61 10.64
CA LEU A 188 -5.16 -15.99 10.65
C LEU A 188 -5.80 -16.39 9.32
N THR A 189 -6.29 -15.43 8.52
CA THR A 189 -6.87 -15.72 7.20
C THR A 189 -5.80 -16.03 6.16
N LYS A 190 -4.59 -15.46 6.27
CA LYS A 190 -3.51 -15.64 5.28
C LYS A 190 -3.17 -17.11 4.92
N PRO A 191 -3.09 -18.07 5.86
CA PRO A 191 -2.88 -19.48 5.53
C PRO A 191 -4.16 -20.25 5.15
N ARG A 192 -5.35 -19.65 5.29
CA ARG A 192 -6.64 -20.34 5.13
C ARG A 192 -7.31 -20.06 3.79
N SER A 193 -7.22 -18.83 3.29
CA SER A 193 -7.96 -18.41 2.10
C SER A 193 -7.28 -17.25 1.39
N GLU A 194 -7.45 -17.19 0.06
CA GLU A 194 -7.05 -16.07 -0.79
C GLU A 194 -7.74 -14.76 -0.40
N ILE A 195 -8.90 -14.83 0.27
CA ILE A 195 -9.65 -13.68 0.80
C ILE A 195 -8.81 -12.82 1.75
N ASN A 196 -7.70 -13.34 2.28
CA ASN A 196 -6.77 -12.59 3.12
C ASN A 196 -6.40 -11.22 2.54
N THR A 197 -6.21 -11.10 1.23
CA THR A 197 -5.78 -9.83 0.61
C THR A 197 -6.89 -8.79 0.68
N TRP A 198 -8.15 -9.20 0.55
CA TRP A 198 -9.32 -8.31 0.70
C TRP A 198 -9.54 -7.89 2.15
N VAL A 199 -9.36 -8.80 3.11
CA VAL A 199 -9.41 -8.46 4.55
C VAL A 199 -8.29 -7.48 4.89
N GLY A 200 -7.08 -7.71 4.36
CA GLY A 200 -5.96 -6.77 4.50
C GLY A 200 -6.25 -5.40 3.87
N ALA A 201 -6.95 -5.37 2.73
CA ALA A 201 -7.36 -4.13 2.09
C ALA A 201 -8.26 -3.27 3.00
N ILE A 202 -9.18 -3.90 3.76
CA ILE A 202 -10.02 -3.22 4.75
C ILE A 202 -9.14 -2.63 5.86
N VAL A 203 -8.20 -3.41 6.41
CA VAL A 203 -7.26 -2.92 7.44
C VAL A 203 -6.53 -1.66 7.00
N GLY A 204 -6.04 -1.65 5.75
CA GLY A 204 -5.29 -0.50 5.22
C GLY A 204 -6.18 0.70 4.84
N ALA A 205 -7.49 0.53 4.74
CA ALA A 205 -8.44 1.61 4.48
C ALA A 205 -8.87 2.37 5.75
N VAL A 206 -8.72 1.77 6.94
CA VAL A 206 -9.09 2.38 8.22
C VAL A 206 -8.23 3.60 8.61
N PRO A 207 -6.88 3.61 8.44
CA PRO A 207 -6.04 4.73 8.87
C PRO A 207 -6.43 6.11 8.33
N PRO A 208 -6.71 6.32 7.03
CA PRO A 208 -7.16 7.64 6.56
C PRO A 208 -8.56 8.00 7.07
N VAL A 209 -9.45 7.02 7.29
CA VAL A 209 -10.76 7.23 7.91
C VAL A 209 -10.60 7.71 9.35
N MET A 210 -9.71 7.09 10.12
CA MET A 210 -9.36 7.55 11.47
C MET A 210 -8.87 9.00 11.47
N GLY A 211 -8.09 9.39 10.47
CA GLY A 211 -7.65 10.78 10.30
C GLY A 211 -8.82 11.73 10.08
N TRP A 212 -9.74 11.36 9.18
CA TRP A 212 -10.94 12.14 8.87
C TRP A 212 -11.87 12.29 10.08
N THR A 213 -12.14 11.19 10.80
CA THR A 213 -13.02 11.22 11.98
C THR A 213 -12.39 11.97 13.14
N ALA A 214 -11.06 11.88 13.33
CA ALA A 214 -10.34 12.64 14.34
C ALA A 214 -10.44 14.16 14.13
N ALA A 215 -10.59 14.58 12.87
CA ALA A 215 -10.86 15.95 12.47
C ALA A 215 -12.34 16.36 12.70
N GLY A 216 -13.22 15.45 13.13
CA GLY A 216 -14.64 15.71 13.35
C GLY A 216 -15.54 15.39 12.16
N GLY A 217 -14.99 14.79 11.10
CA GLY A 217 -15.76 14.32 9.96
C GLY A 217 -16.57 13.05 10.23
N SER A 218 -17.64 12.85 9.46
CA SER A 218 -18.49 11.66 9.52
C SER A 218 -18.01 10.56 8.57
N LEU A 219 -18.32 9.30 8.90
CA LEU A 219 -18.02 8.14 8.03
C LEU A 219 -18.77 8.18 6.70
N LEU A 220 -19.90 8.88 6.66
CA LEU A 220 -20.74 8.98 5.47
C LEU A 220 -20.34 10.14 4.56
N ASP A 221 -19.37 10.96 4.99
CA ASP A 221 -18.89 12.07 4.17
C ASP A 221 -18.29 11.52 2.87
N PRO A 222 -18.63 12.09 1.71
CA PRO A 222 -18.11 11.64 0.42
C PRO A 222 -16.57 11.59 0.36
N GLU A 223 -15.89 12.50 1.04
CA GLU A 223 -14.44 12.55 1.24
C GLU A 223 -13.90 11.35 1.99
N CYS A 224 -14.56 11.00 3.09
CA CYS A 224 -14.20 9.85 3.92
C CYS A 224 -14.30 8.57 3.10
N VAL A 225 -15.41 8.41 2.37
CA VAL A 225 -15.65 7.29 1.46
C VAL A 225 -14.60 7.26 0.34
N PHE A 226 -14.26 8.41 -0.23
CA PHE A 226 -13.21 8.52 -1.25
C PHE A 226 -11.84 8.07 -0.72
N LEU A 227 -11.44 8.54 0.47
CA LEU A 227 -10.18 8.19 1.12
C LEU A 227 -10.11 6.70 1.43
N ALA A 228 -11.16 6.15 2.03
CA ALA A 228 -11.29 4.72 2.33
C ALA A 228 -11.20 3.88 1.05
N SER A 229 -11.96 4.26 0.02
CA SER A 229 -12.00 3.56 -1.26
C SER A 229 -10.66 3.63 -2.00
N SER A 230 -9.98 4.76 -1.94
CA SER A 230 -8.67 4.95 -2.55
C SER A 230 -7.64 4.01 -1.96
N LEU A 231 -7.55 3.96 -0.62
CA LEU A 231 -6.62 3.06 0.06
C LEU A 231 -7.01 1.60 -0.14
N PHE A 232 -8.31 1.27 -0.08
CA PHE A 232 -8.80 -0.08 -0.31
C PHE A 232 -8.43 -0.59 -1.72
N LEU A 233 -8.75 0.18 -2.77
CA LEU A 233 -8.52 -0.23 -4.15
C LEU A 233 -7.03 -0.22 -4.54
N TRP A 234 -6.27 0.77 -4.08
CA TRP A 234 -4.85 0.91 -4.42
C TRP A 234 -4.01 -0.30 -3.93
N GLN A 235 -4.40 -0.91 -2.81
CA GLN A 235 -3.67 -2.02 -2.21
C GLN A 235 -3.62 -3.27 -3.12
N PHE A 236 -4.61 -3.50 -3.97
CA PHE A 236 -4.66 -4.71 -4.80
C PHE A 236 -3.54 -4.78 -5.85
N PRO A 237 -3.34 -3.79 -6.76
CA PRO A 237 -2.20 -3.83 -7.68
C PRO A 237 -0.86 -3.89 -6.94
N HIS A 238 -0.75 -3.22 -5.79
CA HIS A 238 0.44 -3.24 -4.93
C HIS A 238 0.75 -4.64 -4.38
N PHE A 239 -0.22 -5.26 -3.69
CA PHE A 239 -0.02 -6.54 -3.00
C PHE A 239 0.00 -7.74 -3.94
N PHE A 240 -0.78 -7.74 -5.03
CA PHE A 240 -0.69 -8.81 -6.02
C PHE A 240 0.66 -8.82 -6.73
N ALA A 241 1.21 -7.63 -7.06
CA ALA A 241 2.56 -7.54 -7.59
C ALA A 241 3.63 -8.01 -6.58
N LEU A 242 3.51 -7.61 -5.31
CA LEU A 242 4.43 -8.05 -4.25
C LEU A 242 4.38 -9.57 -4.02
N SER A 243 3.17 -10.12 -3.91
CA SER A 243 2.97 -11.55 -3.68
C SER A 243 3.38 -12.40 -4.88
N TRP A 244 3.26 -11.88 -6.11
CA TRP A 244 3.80 -12.54 -7.30
C TRP A 244 5.32 -12.72 -7.21
N MET A 245 6.05 -11.65 -6.86
CA MET A 245 7.51 -11.68 -6.72
C MET A 245 8.00 -12.62 -5.62
N HIS A 246 7.19 -12.81 -4.58
CA HIS A 246 7.56 -13.59 -3.40
C HIS A 246 6.74 -14.88 -3.25
N ARG A 247 6.03 -15.33 -4.28
CA ARG A 247 5.10 -16.49 -4.22
C ARG A 247 5.74 -17.77 -3.71
N VAL A 248 7.00 -18.01 -4.08
CA VAL A 248 7.76 -19.19 -3.63
C VAL A 248 8.03 -19.13 -2.13
N ASP A 249 8.32 -17.94 -1.59
CA ASP A 249 8.55 -17.77 -0.16
C ASP A 249 7.24 -17.90 0.61
N TYR A 250 6.16 -17.28 0.11
CA TYR A 250 4.82 -17.41 0.67
C TYR A 250 4.35 -18.88 0.71
N ALA A 251 4.58 -19.64 -0.36
CA ALA A 251 4.26 -21.07 -0.41
C ALA A 251 5.01 -21.87 0.66
N ARG A 252 6.30 -21.57 0.93
CA ARG A 252 7.06 -22.22 2.02
C ARG A 252 6.50 -21.91 3.41
N GLY A 253 5.97 -20.70 3.60
CA GLY A 253 5.27 -20.31 4.82
C GLY A 253 3.86 -20.92 4.97
N GLY A 254 3.37 -21.63 3.95
CA GLY A 254 2.01 -22.18 3.92
C GLY A 254 0.92 -21.12 3.69
N PHE A 255 1.25 -19.99 3.06
CA PHE A 255 0.31 -18.92 2.77
C PHE A 255 -0.51 -19.19 1.51
N GLN A 256 -1.81 -18.89 1.56
CA GLN A 256 -2.77 -19.04 0.48
C GLN A 256 -2.96 -17.70 -0.23
N MET A 257 -1.90 -17.16 -0.83
CA MET A 257 -2.00 -15.94 -1.67
C MET A 257 -2.48 -16.32 -3.06
N VAL A 258 -3.21 -15.44 -3.76
CA VAL A 258 -3.66 -15.70 -5.13
C VAL A 258 -2.49 -16.15 -6.04
N PRO A 259 -1.31 -15.48 -6.04
CA PRO A 259 -0.16 -15.93 -6.83
C PRO A 259 0.44 -17.29 -6.46
N CYS A 260 0.16 -17.81 -5.25
CA CYS A 260 0.59 -19.16 -4.87
C CYS A 260 -0.25 -20.22 -5.61
N ASN A 261 -1.53 -19.92 -5.86
CA ASN A 261 -2.51 -20.82 -6.46
C ASN A 261 -2.80 -20.46 -7.93
N ASP A 262 -1.93 -19.65 -8.54
CA ASP A 262 -2.07 -19.15 -9.91
C ASP A 262 -0.75 -19.33 -10.67
N PRO A 263 -0.43 -20.57 -11.13
CA PRO A 263 0.85 -20.86 -11.76
C PRO A 263 1.09 -20.09 -13.06
N THR A 264 0.03 -19.81 -13.83
CA THR A 264 0.10 -19.06 -15.08
C THR A 264 0.21 -17.55 -14.83
N GLY A 265 -0.39 -17.06 -13.74
CA GLY A 265 -0.45 -15.64 -13.41
C GLY A 265 -1.61 -14.89 -14.07
N ASP A 266 -2.51 -15.61 -14.73
CA ASP A 266 -3.65 -15.01 -15.44
C ASP A 266 -4.62 -14.35 -14.46
N ARG A 267 -4.92 -15.02 -13.34
CA ARG A 267 -5.80 -14.46 -12.30
C ARG A 267 -5.17 -13.24 -11.66
N THR A 268 -3.87 -13.32 -11.36
CA THR A 268 -3.09 -12.24 -10.74
C THR A 268 -3.06 -11.02 -11.65
N ALA A 269 -2.74 -11.19 -12.94
CA ALA A 269 -2.71 -10.09 -13.91
C ALA A 269 -4.10 -9.48 -14.15
N SER A 270 -5.15 -10.32 -14.23
CA SER A 270 -6.53 -9.85 -14.32
C SER A 270 -6.94 -9.02 -13.10
N LEU A 271 -6.55 -9.42 -11.88
CA LEU A 271 -6.90 -8.69 -10.66
C LEU A 271 -6.16 -7.36 -10.59
N ILE A 272 -4.85 -7.33 -10.88
CA ILE A 272 -4.06 -6.10 -10.95
C ILE A 272 -4.71 -5.10 -11.92
N THR A 273 -5.06 -5.56 -13.12
CA THR A 273 -5.67 -4.72 -14.15
C THR A 273 -7.06 -4.22 -13.72
N ARG A 274 -7.92 -5.12 -13.25
CA ARG A 274 -9.30 -4.79 -12.83
C ARG A 274 -9.32 -3.75 -11.70
N TYR A 275 -8.51 -3.94 -10.66
CA TYR A 275 -8.46 -2.98 -9.56
C TYR A 275 -7.80 -1.66 -9.95
N SER A 276 -6.84 -1.66 -10.88
CA SER A 276 -6.30 -0.42 -11.46
C SER A 276 -7.37 0.33 -12.26
N VAL A 277 -8.26 -0.36 -12.98
CA VAL A 277 -9.41 0.26 -13.67
C VAL A 277 -10.40 0.85 -12.66
N TYR A 278 -10.73 0.12 -11.59
CA TYR A 278 -11.63 0.64 -10.55
C TYR A 278 -11.06 1.89 -9.87
N LEU A 279 -9.74 1.92 -9.65
CA LEU A 279 -9.06 3.08 -9.10
C LEU A 279 -9.16 4.31 -10.04
N ALA A 280 -9.32 4.11 -11.35
CA ALA A 280 -9.52 5.19 -12.34
C ALA A 280 -10.84 5.92 -12.16
N ALA A 281 -11.85 5.23 -11.61
CA ALA A 281 -13.17 5.80 -11.42
C ALA A 281 -13.19 6.82 -10.26
N LEU A 282 -12.28 6.69 -9.28
CA LEU A 282 -12.31 7.52 -8.09
C LEU A 282 -12.04 9.01 -8.35
N PRO A 283 -11.04 9.43 -9.15
CA PRO A 283 -10.85 10.85 -9.47
C PRO A 283 -12.06 11.48 -10.18
N ILE A 284 -12.70 10.72 -11.07
CA ILE A 284 -13.92 11.17 -11.77
C ILE A 284 -15.07 11.30 -10.76
N ALA A 285 -15.30 10.25 -9.96
CA ALA A 285 -16.38 10.23 -8.97
C ALA A 285 -16.25 11.34 -7.95
N SER A 286 -15.04 11.68 -7.48
CA SER A 286 -14.85 12.76 -6.51
C SER A 286 -15.11 14.14 -7.12
N THR A 287 -14.77 14.35 -8.39
CA THR A 287 -15.12 15.57 -9.12
C THR A 287 -16.64 15.68 -9.32
N MET A 288 -17.29 14.59 -9.74
CA MET A 288 -18.75 14.54 -9.93
C MET A 288 -19.53 14.75 -8.63
N ALA A 289 -19.00 14.22 -7.51
CA ALA A 289 -19.57 14.44 -6.17
C ALA A 289 -19.31 15.85 -5.64
N GLY A 290 -18.61 16.71 -6.39
CA GLY A 290 -18.36 18.09 -6.00
C GLY A 290 -17.30 18.27 -4.91
N ILE A 291 -16.57 17.21 -4.56
CA ILE A 291 -15.55 17.18 -3.49
C ILE A 291 -14.24 17.84 -3.95
N THR A 292 -13.89 17.65 -5.23
CA THR A 292 -12.65 18.15 -5.83
C THR A 292 -12.93 19.06 -7.03
N SER A 293 -11.91 19.80 -7.49
CA SER A 293 -11.94 20.49 -8.78
C SER A 293 -11.77 19.52 -9.95
N SER A 294 -12.23 19.90 -11.14
CA SER A 294 -12.14 19.09 -12.38
C SER A 294 -10.72 18.66 -12.76
N MET A 295 -9.71 19.47 -12.43
CA MET A 295 -8.30 19.10 -12.67
C MET A 295 -7.86 17.85 -11.90
N PHE A 296 -8.47 17.55 -10.75
CA PHE A 296 -8.17 16.34 -10.01
C PHE A 296 -8.49 15.09 -10.82
N ALA A 297 -9.61 15.10 -11.57
CA ALA A 297 -9.95 14.01 -12.47
C ALA A 297 -8.89 13.86 -13.58
N VAL A 298 -8.45 14.96 -14.18
CA VAL A 298 -7.45 14.94 -15.26
C VAL A 298 -6.11 14.38 -14.77
N GLU A 299 -5.57 14.92 -13.67
CA GLU A 299 -4.29 14.51 -13.13
C GLU A 299 -4.34 13.10 -12.51
N GLY A 300 -5.43 12.78 -11.81
CA GLY A 300 -5.67 11.44 -11.27
C GLY A 300 -5.78 10.38 -12.37
N LEU A 301 -6.43 10.70 -13.49
CA LEU A 301 -6.49 9.80 -14.65
C LEU A 301 -5.14 9.67 -15.35
N ALA A 302 -4.36 10.76 -15.47
CA ALA A 302 -3.01 10.69 -16.02
C ALA A 302 -2.10 9.78 -15.18
N LEU A 303 -2.14 9.95 -13.86
CA LEU A 303 -1.43 9.12 -12.88
C LEU A 303 -1.84 7.64 -13.02
N ASN A 304 -3.14 7.37 -13.12
CA ASN A 304 -3.65 6.02 -13.24
C ASN A 304 -3.44 5.39 -14.62
N GLY A 305 -3.38 6.20 -15.68
CA GLY A 305 -3.01 5.75 -17.02
C GLY A 305 -1.63 5.10 -17.05
N TYR A 306 -0.68 5.65 -16.28
CA TYR A 306 0.64 5.03 -16.14
C TYR A 306 0.60 3.72 -15.33
N LEU A 307 -0.20 3.64 -14.26
CA LEU A 307 -0.41 2.40 -13.52
C LEU A 307 -1.02 1.32 -14.42
N LEU A 308 -2.03 1.66 -15.22
CA LEU A 308 -2.67 0.77 -16.19
C LEU A 308 -1.71 0.30 -17.28
N TYR A 309 -0.84 1.18 -17.79
CA TYR A 309 0.23 0.80 -18.70
C TYR A 309 1.17 -0.24 -18.08
N ARG A 310 1.55 -0.08 -16.81
CA ARG A 310 2.39 -1.05 -16.10
C ARG A 310 1.65 -2.36 -15.82
N ALA A 311 0.37 -2.30 -15.47
CA ALA A 311 -0.49 -3.47 -15.31
C ALA A 311 -0.58 -4.26 -16.63
N LYS A 312 -0.78 -3.58 -17.76
CA LYS A 312 -0.81 -4.20 -19.08
C LYS A 312 0.52 -4.85 -19.45
N LYS A 313 1.65 -4.19 -19.18
CA LYS A 313 2.97 -4.82 -19.39
C LYS A 313 3.16 -6.10 -18.58
N PHE A 314 2.63 -6.15 -17.36
CA PHE A 314 2.64 -7.37 -16.56
C PHE A 314 1.70 -8.45 -17.09
N ASP A 315 0.53 -8.07 -17.61
CA ASP A 315 -0.40 -9.01 -18.25
C ASP A 315 0.16 -9.62 -19.55
N ASP A 316 0.88 -8.82 -20.34
CA ASP A 316 1.53 -9.26 -21.56
C ASP A 316 2.76 -10.15 -21.25
N ASP A 317 3.54 -9.82 -20.22
CA ASP A 317 4.68 -10.61 -19.73
C ASP A 317 4.72 -10.66 -18.19
N ARG A 318 4.40 -11.83 -17.63
CA ARG A 318 4.24 -12.07 -16.18
C ARG A 318 5.57 -12.31 -15.45
N SER A 319 6.61 -11.60 -15.88
CA SER A 319 7.94 -11.66 -15.28
C SER A 319 7.99 -10.94 -13.93
N ASN A 320 8.92 -11.35 -13.06
CA ASN A 320 9.17 -10.66 -11.79
C ASN A 320 9.62 -9.20 -11.99
N GLY A 321 10.24 -8.88 -13.13
CA GLY A 321 10.61 -7.51 -13.49
C GLY A 321 9.41 -6.59 -13.72
N ASN A 322 8.39 -7.08 -14.44
CA ASN A 322 7.15 -6.33 -14.66
C ASN A 322 6.32 -6.22 -13.37
N ALA A 323 6.24 -7.30 -12.57
CA ALA A 323 5.62 -7.23 -11.24
C ALA A 323 6.31 -6.17 -10.34
N ARG A 324 7.65 -6.16 -10.32
CA ARG A 324 8.42 -5.12 -9.60
C ARG A 324 8.09 -3.72 -10.08
N SER A 325 7.89 -3.54 -11.39
CA SER A 325 7.52 -2.24 -11.96
C SER A 325 6.12 -1.78 -11.51
N VAL A 326 5.13 -2.67 -11.46
CA VAL A 326 3.80 -2.38 -10.90
C VAL A 326 3.91 -2.02 -9.42
N PHE A 327 4.65 -2.81 -8.64
CA PHE A 327 4.89 -2.56 -7.22
C PHE A 327 5.53 -1.19 -6.98
N LEU A 328 6.63 -0.86 -7.67
CA LEU A 328 7.28 0.44 -7.55
C LEU A 328 6.37 1.59 -8.00
N THR A 329 5.56 1.37 -9.04
CA THR A 329 4.60 2.36 -9.51
C THR A 329 3.55 2.66 -8.46
N SER A 330 2.99 1.63 -7.83
CA SER A 330 2.02 1.81 -6.75
C SER A 330 2.59 2.58 -5.55
N LEU A 331 3.88 2.43 -5.23
CA LEU A 331 4.50 3.10 -4.07
C LEU A 331 4.48 4.63 -4.17
N TRP A 332 4.81 5.19 -5.35
CA TRP A 332 4.76 6.64 -5.54
C TRP A 332 3.38 7.13 -5.99
N TYR A 333 2.56 6.26 -6.62
CA TYR A 333 1.18 6.57 -6.98
C TYR A 333 0.37 7.06 -5.77
N LEU A 334 0.44 6.35 -4.64
CA LEU A 334 -0.37 6.66 -3.46
C LEU A 334 -0.10 8.06 -2.88
N PRO A 335 1.14 8.45 -2.52
CA PRO A 335 1.40 9.78 -2.00
C PRO A 335 1.08 10.87 -3.03
N CYS A 336 1.29 10.61 -4.33
CA CYS A 336 0.86 11.55 -5.38
C CYS A 336 -0.66 11.73 -5.39
N LEU A 337 -1.44 10.65 -5.41
CA LEU A 337 -2.90 10.73 -5.43
C LEU A 337 -3.45 11.46 -4.18
N LEU A 338 -2.94 11.13 -2.99
CA LEU A 338 -3.36 11.77 -1.74
C LEU A 338 -2.95 13.25 -1.70
N GLY A 339 -1.75 13.59 -2.17
CA GLY A 339 -1.30 14.98 -2.28
C GLY A 339 -2.17 15.80 -3.24
N LEU A 340 -2.48 15.24 -4.41
CA LEU A 340 -3.40 15.84 -5.38
C LEU A 340 -4.81 15.99 -4.81
N PHE A 341 -5.29 15.01 -4.03
CA PHE A 341 -6.62 15.09 -3.40
C PHE A 341 -6.69 16.25 -2.41
N ILE A 342 -5.69 16.39 -1.54
CA ILE A 342 -5.60 17.51 -0.59
C ILE A 342 -5.49 18.85 -1.36
N PHE A 343 -4.64 18.91 -2.39
CA PHE A 343 -4.45 20.10 -3.20
C PHE A 343 -5.72 20.51 -3.96
N HIS A 344 -6.56 19.57 -4.39
CA HIS A 344 -7.80 19.84 -5.12
C HIS A 344 -9.07 19.76 -4.26
N SER A 345 -8.95 19.49 -2.95
CA SER A 345 -10.09 19.41 -2.01
C SER A 345 -10.80 20.75 -1.83
N LYS A 346 -12.12 20.78 -1.98
CA LYS A 346 -12.93 22.00 -1.83
C LYS A 346 -13.20 22.40 -0.38
N ASN A 347 -12.93 21.52 0.60
CA ASN A 347 -13.16 21.79 2.03
C ASN A 347 -12.30 22.93 2.59
N TRP A 348 -11.18 23.22 1.93
CA TRP A 348 -10.33 24.36 2.29
C TRP A 348 -10.94 25.72 1.91
N ASN A 349 -11.98 25.75 1.07
CA ASN A 349 -12.58 26.99 0.59
C ASN A 349 -13.72 27.50 1.49
N SER A 350 -14.23 26.68 2.42
CA SER A 350 -15.44 26.98 3.18
C SER A 350 -15.20 27.76 4.49
N ASP A 351 -13.95 27.94 4.95
CA ASP A 351 -13.70 28.55 6.26
C ASP A 351 -12.67 29.70 6.25
N THR A 352 -13.15 30.89 6.65
CA THR A 352 -12.47 32.20 6.60
C THR A 352 -11.60 32.46 7.84
N SER A 353 -10.99 31.42 8.42
CA SER A 353 -10.44 31.49 9.78
C SER A 353 -8.97 31.05 9.89
N GLN A 354 -8.08 31.64 9.07
CA GLN A 354 -6.64 31.88 9.38
C GLN A 354 -5.97 32.67 8.24
N LYS A 355 -5.98 34.02 8.31
CA LYS A 355 -5.59 34.87 7.17
C LYS A 355 -4.17 34.63 6.65
N GLU A 356 -3.09 34.61 7.46
CA GLU A 356 -1.75 34.67 6.83
C GLU A 356 -1.17 33.37 6.24
N ILE A 357 -1.29 32.22 6.90
CA ILE A 357 -0.76 30.94 6.37
C ILE A 357 -1.75 30.33 5.38
N SER A 358 -3.06 30.43 5.66
CA SER A 358 -4.09 30.04 4.69
C SER A 358 -3.98 30.92 3.45
N GLU A 359 -3.80 32.24 3.53
CA GLU A 359 -3.61 33.08 2.33
C GLU A 359 -2.40 32.64 1.51
N LYS A 360 -1.27 32.23 2.11
CA LYS A 360 -0.13 31.74 1.33
C LYS A 360 -0.42 30.40 0.66
N VAL A 361 -1.04 29.46 1.36
CA VAL A 361 -1.40 28.14 0.81
C VAL A 361 -2.50 28.28 -0.24
N VAL A 362 -3.54 29.06 0.05
CA VAL A 362 -4.63 29.43 -0.85
C VAL A 362 -4.07 30.21 -2.04
N ALA A 363 -3.15 31.17 -1.87
CA ALA A 363 -2.56 31.90 -2.99
C ALA A 363 -1.66 31.01 -3.86
N LEU A 364 -0.87 30.10 -3.27
CA LEU A 364 -0.12 29.11 -4.03
C LEU A 364 -1.04 28.17 -4.81
N ARG A 365 -2.15 27.77 -4.17
CA ARG A 365 -3.17 26.92 -4.78
C ARG A 365 -3.92 27.65 -5.89
N GLU A 366 -4.37 28.88 -5.67
CA GLU A 366 -5.04 29.72 -6.67
C GLU A 366 -4.10 30.04 -7.83
N LYS A 367 -2.81 30.30 -7.57
CA LYS A 367 -1.79 30.38 -8.64
C LYS A 367 -1.68 29.07 -9.40
N GLY A 368 -1.67 27.93 -8.71
CA GLY A 368 -1.67 26.60 -9.32
C GLY A 368 -2.92 26.34 -10.18
N LYS A 369 -4.11 26.69 -9.69
CA LYS A 369 -5.37 26.62 -10.44
C LYS A 369 -5.39 27.58 -11.62
N ALA A 370 -4.81 28.78 -11.50
CA ALA A 370 -4.71 29.73 -12.60
C ALA A 370 -3.78 29.25 -13.72
N LEU A 371 -2.84 28.37 -13.44
CA LEU A 371 -2.02 27.65 -14.43
C LEU A 371 -2.79 26.49 -15.10
N CYS A 372 -3.93 26.08 -14.54
CA CYS A 372 -4.75 25.00 -15.07
C CYS A 372 -5.65 25.51 -16.21
N VAL A 373 -5.25 25.19 -17.45
CA VAL A 373 -5.88 25.66 -18.70
C VAL A 373 -7.41 25.46 -18.71
N HIS A 374 -7.93 24.37 -18.14
CA HIS A 374 -9.37 24.08 -18.17
C HIS A 374 -10.20 24.94 -17.21
N GLU A 375 -9.66 25.34 -16.06
CA GLU A 375 -10.40 26.16 -15.07
C GLU A 375 -10.45 27.64 -15.48
N VAL A 376 -9.46 28.09 -16.27
CA VAL A 376 -9.46 29.40 -16.94
C VAL A 376 -10.50 29.45 -18.07
N LEU A 377 -10.76 28.32 -18.73
CA LEU A 377 -11.76 28.21 -19.79
C LEU A 377 -13.18 28.11 -19.22
N ASP A 378 -13.37 27.38 -18.12
CA ASP A 378 -14.67 27.25 -17.42
C ASP A 378 -15.14 28.60 -16.84
N LYS A 379 -14.21 29.48 -16.46
CA LYS A 379 -14.51 30.87 -16.08
C LYS A 379 -14.92 31.77 -17.25
N LYS A 380 -14.61 31.39 -18.50
CA LYS A 380 -14.77 32.27 -19.66
C LYS A 380 -15.99 32.00 -20.54
N ASP A 381 -16.56 30.80 -20.57
CA ASP A 381 -17.71 30.54 -21.43
C ASP A 381 -18.62 29.43 -20.91
N LEU A 382 -19.84 29.80 -20.47
CA LEU A 382 -21.10 29.09 -20.72
C LEU A 382 -22.28 30.05 -20.39
N CYS A 383 -22.67 30.84 -21.40
CA CYS A 383 -23.92 31.62 -21.54
C CYS A 383 -24.45 32.48 -20.36
N PRO A 384 -24.49 33.83 -20.48
CA PRO A 384 -25.35 34.63 -19.62
C PRO A 384 -26.82 34.35 -19.99
N VAL A 385 -27.54 33.63 -19.15
CA VAL A 385 -29.00 33.62 -19.22
C VAL A 385 -29.45 35.02 -18.79
N PRO A 386 -30.18 35.79 -19.63
CA PRO A 386 -30.70 37.07 -19.22
C PRO A 386 -31.78 36.83 -18.15
N HIS A 387 -31.50 37.22 -16.92
CA HIS A 387 -32.54 37.41 -15.92
C HIS A 387 -33.34 38.66 -16.30
N SER A 388 -34.34 38.52 -17.16
CA SER A 388 -35.44 39.48 -17.23
C SER A 388 -36.33 39.27 -16.00
N SER A 389 -36.32 40.25 -15.10
CA SER A 389 -37.26 40.42 -13.99
C SER A 389 -38.69 40.66 -14.52
N PRO A 390 -39.71 40.53 -13.64
CA PRO A 390 -40.26 41.79 -13.17
C PRO A 390 -40.54 41.83 -11.67
N SER A 391 -40.30 43.03 -11.15
CA SER A 391 -40.77 43.59 -9.90
C SER A 391 -42.25 43.28 -9.61
N ALA A 392 -42.53 42.69 -8.44
CA ALA A 392 -43.85 42.77 -7.82
C ALA A 392 -43.87 43.99 -6.88
N SER A 393 -44.65 44.98 -7.28
CA SER A 393 -45.02 46.19 -6.56
C SER A 393 -45.82 45.88 -5.31
N LYS A 394 -45.55 46.64 -4.23
CA LYS A 394 -46.51 46.93 -3.16
C LYS A 394 -47.75 47.64 -3.73
N VAL A 395 -48.94 47.09 -3.47
CA VAL A 395 -50.27 47.70 -3.17
C VAL A 395 -51.09 46.47 -2.71
N GLU A 396 -51.68 46.33 -1.53
CA GLU A 396 -52.51 47.22 -0.69
C GLU A 396 -52.43 46.79 0.78
#